data_AF-A0A9E5XPV7-F1
#
_entry.id   AF-A0A9E5XPV7-F1
#
_cell.length_a   1.000
_cell.length_b   1.000
_cell.length_c   1.000
_cell.angle_alpha   90.00
_cell.angle_beta   90.00
_cell.angle_gamma   90.00
#
_symmetry.space_group_name_H-M   'P 1'
#
loop_
_entity.id
_entity.type
_entity.pdbx_description
1 polymer ?
#
loop_
_entity_poly.entity_id
_entity_poly.type
_entity_poly.pdbx_seq_one_letter_code
_entity_poly.pdbx_strand_id
1 'polypeptide(L)'
;NISGYHNVAVGFSAFPLETDFHNSIALGYLTRVHASYQARIGNIDVTSIGGYANWTNVSDGRFKTDVNENVPGMALVKRLRPVTYRLDMNALAKWNQIPDSLRDKHSEAAKAAEVQIGFIAQEVEQAANQIGFDFHAVDKPKNANDAYGLRYAEFVPVLVKALQEQQEILRRQEEKIRALEARLRQLENQRQP
;
A
#
# COMPACT_ATOMS: atom_id res chain seq x y z
N ASN A 1 3.26 -13.39 -25.08
CA ASN A 1 4.50 -12.65 -25.39
C ASN A 1 4.96 -12.97 -26.82
N ILE A 2 4.44 -12.26 -27.82
CA ILE A 2 4.74 -12.52 -29.24
C ILE A 2 5.64 -11.40 -29.82
N SER A 3 5.45 -10.14 -29.38
CA SER A 3 6.17 -8.96 -29.88
C SER A 3 7.03 -8.23 -28.82
N GLY A 4 6.89 -8.55 -27.53
CA GLY A 4 7.65 -7.95 -26.44
C GLY A 4 9.02 -8.61 -26.18
N TYR A 5 9.90 -7.92 -25.46
CA TYR A 5 11.27 -8.39 -25.15
C TYR A 5 11.58 -8.42 -23.64
N HIS A 6 12.53 -9.27 -23.23
CA HIS A 6 12.94 -9.47 -21.82
C HIS A 6 11.81 -9.88 -20.86
N ASN A 7 10.84 -10.67 -21.35
CA ASN A 7 9.71 -11.11 -20.55
C ASN A 7 9.84 -12.57 -20.09
N VAL A 8 9.21 -12.87 -18.97
CA VAL A 8 9.00 -14.24 -18.47
C VAL A 8 7.50 -14.51 -18.36
N ALA A 9 7.03 -15.59 -18.97
CA ALA A 9 5.64 -16.05 -18.86
C ALA A 9 5.62 -17.55 -18.57
N VAL A 10 5.19 -17.93 -17.36
CA VAL A 10 5.14 -19.32 -16.91
C VAL A 10 3.76 -19.63 -16.33
N GLY A 11 3.07 -20.61 -16.89
CA GLY A 11 1.73 -21.02 -16.47
C GLY A 11 0.72 -21.01 -17.61
N PHE A 12 -0.40 -21.73 -17.45
CA PHE A 12 -1.44 -21.78 -18.49
C PHE A 12 -2.11 -20.42 -18.64
N SER A 13 -2.16 -19.91 -19.87
CA SER A 13 -2.66 -18.57 -20.19
C SER A 13 -2.00 -17.47 -19.34
N ALA A 14 -0.74 -17.64 -18.92
CA ALA A 14 0.06 -16.57 -18.32
C ALA A 14 0.46 -15.57 -19.41
N PHE A 15 0.41 -14.29 -19.09
CA PHE A 15 0.71 -13.19 -20.01
C PHE A 15 -0.06 -13.29 -21.35
N PRO A 16 -1.39 -13.53 -21.33
CA PRO A 16 -2.15 -13.66 -22.56
C PRO A 16 -2.35 -12.26 -23.17
N LEU A 17 -2.29 -12.19 -24.51
CA LEU A 17 -2.46 -11.05 -25.43
C LEU A 17 -1.18 -10.62 -26.18
N GLU A 18 -1.38 -10.23 -27.43
CA GLU A 18 -0.42 -9.54 -28.31
C GLU A 18 -0.13 -8.15 -27.74
N THR A 19 0.83 -8.10 -26.82
CA THR A 19 1.30 -6.85 -26.22
C THR A 19 2.80 -6.73 -26.49
N ASP A 20 3.23 -5.50 -26.77
CA ASP A 20 4.62 -5.10 -26.97
C ASP A 20 5.32 -4.75 -25.63
N PHE A 21 4.73 -5.17 -24.50
CA PHE A 21 5.29 -4.94 -23.18
C PHE A 21 6.66 -5.61 -23.03
N HIS A 22 7.52 -5.03 -22.21
CA HIS A 22 8.89 -5.49 -22.02
C HIS A 22 9.32 -5.41 -20.56
N ASN A 23 10.33 -6.22 -20.21
CA ASN A 23 10.85 -6.35 -18.86
C ASN A 23 9.75 -6.70 -17.83
N SER A 24 8.87 -7.64 -18.21
CA SER A 24 7.73 -8.05 -17.40
C SER A 24 7.73 -9.55 -17.10
N ILE A 25 7.22 -9.91 -15.91
CA ILE A 25 7.18 -11.29 -15.40
C ILE A 25 5.73 -11.64 -15.05
N ALA A 26 5.24 -12.75 -15.57
CA ALA A 26 3.94 -13.33 -15.24
C ALA A 26 4.12 -14.80 -14.86
N LEU A 27 3.90 -15.14 -13.60
CA LEU A 27 4.05 -16.50 -13.06
C LEU A 27 2.72 -16.98 -12.47
N GLY A 28 2.07 -17.96 -13.11
CA GLY A 28 0.84 -18.58 -12.66
C GLY A 28 -0.24 -18.74 -13.74
N TYR A 29 -1.31 -19.44 -13.39
CA TYR A 29 -2.51 -19.57 -14.23
C TYR A 29 -3.21 -18.21 -14.39
N LEU A 30 -3.48 -17.77 -15.62
CA LEU A 30 -4.12 -16.47 -15.90
C LEU A 30 -3.43 -15.23 -15.32
N THR A 31 -2.13 -15.32 -15.02
CA THR A 31 -1.38 -14.17 -14.52
C THR A 31 -1.24 -13.12 -15.61
N ARG A 32 -1.75 -11.91 -15.36
CA ARG A 32 -1.76 -10.80 -16.32
C ARG A 32 -0.88 -9.66 -15.84
N VAL A 33 -0.11 -9.09 -16.77
CA VAL A 33 0.52 -7.78 -16.63
C VAL A 33 -0.22 -6.80 -17.55
N HIS A 34 -0.33 -5.54 -17.11
CA HIS A 34 -1.08 -4.50 -17.81
C HIS A 34 -0.17 -3.38 -18.34
N ALA A 35 1.14 -3.47 -18.09
CA ALA A 35 2.18 -2.57 -18.61
C ALA A 35 3.56 -3.24 -18.63
N SER A 36 4.54 -2.59 -19.27
CA SER A 36 5.98 -2.91 -19.13
C SER A 36 6.45 -2.72 -17.67
N TYR A 37 7.57 -3.37 -17.31
CA TYR A 37 8.19 -3.26 -15.98
C TYR A 37 7.33 -3.78 -14.82
N GLN A 38 6.47 -4.76 -15.08
CA GLN A 38 5.61 -5.37 -14.05
C GLN A 38 6.00 -6.83 -13.79
N ALA A 39 6.12 -7.19 -12.52
CA ALA A 39 6.18 -8.58 -12.09
C ALA A 39 4.90 -8.94 -11.33
N ARG A 40 4.20 -9.98 -11.79
CA ARG A 40 2.96 -10.49 -11.19
C ARG A 40 3.11 -11.99 -10.95
N ILE A 41 2.67 -12.42 -9.77
CA ILE A 41 2.72 -13.82 -9.33
C ILE A 41 1.30 -14.18 -8.89
N GLY A 42 0.74 -15.22 -9.49
CA GLY A 42 -0.62 -15.68 -9.22
C GLY A 42 -1.69 -14.94 -10.03
N ASN A 43 -2.93 -15.04 -9.58
CA ASN A 43 -4.11 -14.44 -10.21
C ASN A 43 -5.10 -13.97 -9.13
N ILE A 44 -6.31 -13.59 -9.54
CA ILE A 44 -7.33 -13.06 -8.63
C ILE A 44 -7.81 -14.08 -7.59
N ASP A 45 -7.60 -15.37 -7.82
CA ASP A 45 -8.06 -16.47 -6.96
C ASP A 45 -6.98 -16.98 -5.99
N VAL A 46 -5.75 -16.47 -6.10
CA VAL A 46 -4.65 -16.88 -5.20
C VAL A 46 -4.92 -16.41 -3.78
N THR A 47 -4.86 -17.34 -2.83
CA THR A 47 -5.14 -17.11 -1.42
C THR A 47 -3.90 -16.87 -0.57
N SER A 48 -2.73 -17.33 -1.04
CA SER A 48 -1.45 -17.17 -0.32
C SER A 48 -0.29 -17.08 -1.30
N ILE A 49 0.60 -16.11 -1.06
CA ILE A 49 1.91 -16.00 -1.68
C ILE A 49 2.91 -15.96 -0.53
N GLY A 50 3.85 -16.89 -0.50
CA GLY A 50 4.71 -17.04 0.67
C GLY A 50 6.05 -17.72 0.38
N GLY A 51 6.87 -17.72 1.41
CA GLY A 51 8.19 -18.33 1.49
C GLY A 51 8.73 -18.19 2.91
N TYR A 52 9.92 -18.69 3.17
CA TYR A 52 10.54 -18.60 4.50
C TYR A 52 11.20 -17.24 4.79
N ALA A 53 11.19 -16.32 3.81
CA ALA A 53 11.74 -14.97 3.92
C ALA A 53 10.81 -13.94 3.27
N ASN A 54 10.83 -12.72 3.78
CA ASN A 54 10.09 -11.59 3.20
C ASN A 54 10.73 -11.06 1.91
N TRP A 55 9.96 -10.26 1.17
CA TRP A 55 10.47 -9.55 0.00
C TRP A 55 11.56 -8.54 0.41
N THR A 56 12.78 -8.75 -0.09
CA THR A 56 13.91 -7.88 0.21
C THR A 56 14.07 -6.84 -0.90
N ASN A 57 14.00 -5.56 -0.52
CA ASN A 57 14.33 -4.44 -1.41
C ASN A 57 15.78 -4.00 -1.18
N VAL A 58 16.45 -3.54 -2.25
CA VAL A 58 17.76 -2.89 -2.13
C VAL A 58 17.59 -1.60 -1.32
N SER A 59 18.32 -1.48 -0.20
CA SER A 59 18.21 -0.33 0.72
C SER A 59 19.56 0.11 1.28
N ASP A 60 20.66 -0.31 0.64
CA ASP A 60 22.02 0.05 1.03
C ASP A 60 22.28 1.56 0.86
N GLY A 61 22.89 2.19 1.86
CA GLY A 61 23.18 3.63 1.85
C GLY A 61 24.08 4.08 0.72
N ARG A 62 24.93 3.19 0.18
CA ARG A 62 25.79 3.49 -0.99
C ARG A 62 25.00 3.74 -2.27
N PHE A 63 23.76 3.28 -2.33
CA PHE A 63 22.88 3.41 -3.49
C PHE A 63 21.76 4.44 -3.25
N LYS A 64 21.91 5.30 -2.23
CA LYS A 64 20.96 6.38 -1.93
C LYS A 64 21.64 7.74 -2.11
N THR A 65 21.00 8.61 -2.87
CA THR A 65 21.36 10.03 -3.01
C THR A 65 20.23 10.89 -2.46
N ASP A 66 20.51 12.17 -2.20
CA ASP A 66 19.51 13.15 -1.75
C ASP A 66 18.73 12.74 -0.49
N VAL A 67 19.41 12.07 0.45
CA VAL A 67 18.82 11.60 1.70
C VAL A 67 18.43 12.78 2.57
N ASN A 68 17.15 12.86 2.93
CA ASN A 68 16.58 13.93 3.73
C ASN A 68 15.47 13.38 4.64
N GLU A 69 15.10 14.15 5.68
CA GLU A 69 14.17 13.70 6.75
C GLU A 69 12.71 14.14 6.52
N ASN A 70 12.29 14.39 5.27
CA ASN A 70 10.97 14.95 4.91
C ASN A 70 9.81 13.92 4.87
N VAL A 71 9.87 12.86 5.67
CA VAL A 71 8.80 11.86 5.73
C VAL A 71 7.53 12.49 6.31
N PRO A 72 6.33 12.32 5.69
CA PRO A 72 5.16 13.13 6.01
C PRO A 72 4.51 12.84 7.38
N GLY A 73 4.84 11.72 8.03
CA GLY A 73 4.43 11.43 9.41
C GLY A 73 2.93 11.59 9.67
N MET A 74 2.58 12.28 10.77
CA MET A 74 1.19 12.55 11.18
C MET A 74 0.42 13.36 10.15
N ALA A 75 1.08 14.16 9.29
CA ALA A 75 0.39 14.94 8.28
C ALA A 75 -0.33 14.02 7.27
N LEU A 76 0.28 12.89 6.91
CA LEU A 76 -0.36 11.90 6.05
C LEU A 76 -1.30 10.99 6.86
N VAL A 77 -0.83 10.40 7.96
CA VAL A 77 -1.59 9.37 8.70
C VAL A 77 -2.97 9.84 9.15
N LYS A 78 -3.11 11.11 9.57
CA LYS A 78 -4.41 11.68 9.98
C LYS A 78 -5.45 11.79 8.86
N ARG A 79 -5.01 11.75 7.60
CA ARG A 79 -5.86 11.86 6.42
C ARG A 79 -6.23 10.50 5.83
N LEU A 80 -5.53 9.44 6.24
CA LEU A 80 -5.84 8.09 5.79
C LEU A 80 -7.13 7.61 6.43
N ARG A 81 -7.97 6.94 5.63
CA ARG A 81 -9.22 6.34 6.07
C ARG A 81 -9.11 4.81 6.00
N PRO A 82 -8.79 4.12 7.10
CA PRO A 82 -8.84 2.67 7.14
C PRO A 82 -10.27 2.20 6.87
N VAL A 83 -10.42 1.14 6.08
CA VAL A 83 -11.72 0.56 5.71
C VAL A 83 -11.70 -0.94 5.85
N THR A 84 -12.88 -1.53 6.03
CA THR A 84 -13.12 -2.94 5.73
C THR A 84 -13.85 -3.05 4.40
N TYR A 85 -13.55 -4.09 3.62
CA TYR A 85 -14.18 -4.34 2.34
C TYR A 85 -14.22 -5.84 2.02
N ARG A 86 -15.02 -6.18 1.01
CA ARG A 86 -15.00 -7.49 0.34
C ARG A 86 -14.63 -7.27 -1.11
N LEU A 87 -13.91 -8.22 -1.70
CA LEU A 87 -13.57 -8.13 -3.12
C LEU A 87 -14.79 -8.46 -3.98
N ASP A 88 -15.04 -7.64 -4.99
CA ASP A 88 -15.98 -7.97 -6.05
C ASP A 88 -15.25 -8.79 -7.13
N MET A 89 -15.35 -10.11 -7.00
CA MET A 89 -14.71 -11.05 -7.93
C MET A 89 -15.26 -10.95 -9.35
N ASN A 90 -16.53 -10.55 -9.53
CA ASN A 90 -17.09 -10.33 -10.86
C ASN A 90 -16.49 -9.08 -11.51
N ALA A 91 -16.35 -7.99 -10.76
CA ALA A 91 -15.69 -6.79 -11.25
C ALA A 91 -14.21 -7.07 -11.59
N LEU A 92 -13.50 -7.84 -10.76
CA LEU A 92 -12.12 -8.24 -11.01
C LEU A 92 -11.96 -9.14 -12.25
N ALA A 93 -12.82 -10.14 -12.40
CA ALA A 93 -12.80 -11.02 -13.57
C ALA A 93 -13.11 -10.24 -14.86
N LYS A 94 -14.10 -9.32 -14.81
CA LYS A 94 -14.43 -8.43 -15.92
C LYS A 94 -13.26 -7.50 -16.27
N TRP A 95 -12.64 -6.87 -15.27
CA TRP A 95 -11.47 -6.01 -15.45
C TRP A 95 -10.31 -6.75 -16.13
N ASN A 96 -10.04 -7.97 -15.65
CA ASN A 96 -8.96 -8.81 -16.18
C ASN A 96 -9.36 -9.60 -17.43
N GLN A 97 -10.55 -9.36 -18.00
CA GLN A 97 -11.03 -10.02 -19.21
C GLN A 97 -10.89 -11.56 -19.11
N ILE A 98 -11.28 -12.12 -17.96
CA ILE A 98 -11.25 -13.56 -17.71
C ILE A 98 -12.57 -14.15 -18.21
N PRO A 99 -12.54 -15.04 -19.23
CA PRO A 99 -13.75 -15.73 -19.70
C PRO A 99 -14.39 -16.57 -18.60
N ASP A 100 -15.72 -16.66 -18.57
CA ASP A 100 -16.43 -17.45 -17.54
C ASP A 100 -16.03 -18.93 -17.54
N SER A 101 -15.63 -19.48 -18.69
CA SER A 101 -15.14 -20.87 -18.81
C SER A 101 -13.82 -21.13 -18.07
N LEU A 102 -13.08 -20.08 -17.71
CA LEU A 102 -11.78 -20.15 -17.04
C LEU A 102 -11.85 -19.74 -15.56
N ARG A 103 -13.05 -19.41 -15.06
CA ARG A 103 -13.26 -18.94 -13.68
C ARG A 103 -13.53 -20.09 -12.73
N ASP A 104 -12.86 -20.08 -11.58
CA ASP A 104 -13.17 -20.97 -10.46
C ASP A 104 -14.19 -20.29 -9.54
N LYS A 105 -15.49 -20.50 -9.83
CA LYS A 105 -16.58 -19.89 -9.06
C LYS A 105 -16.59 -20.29 -7.58
N HIS A 106 -16.06 -21.46 -7.24
CA HIS A 106 -16.00 -21.92 -5.85
C HIS A 106 -14.93 -21.13 -5.07
N SER A 107 -13.72 -21.02 -5.64
CA SER A 107 -12.64 -20.20 -5.05
C SER A 107 -13.04 -18.72 -4.96
N GLU A 108 -13.60 -18.17 -6.04
CA GLU A 108 -14.08 -16.79 -6.07
C GLU A 108 -15.15 -16.53 -5.00
N ALA A 109 -16.08 -17.45 -4.77
CA ALA A 109 -17.12 -17.29 -3.75
C ALA A 109 -16.53 -17.25 -2.33
N ALA A 110 -15.55 -18.11 -2.04
CA ALA A 110 -14.84 -18.10 -0.76
C ALA A 110 -14.07 -16.77 -0.57
N LYS A 111 -13.39 -16.30 -1.62
CA LYS A 111 -12.63 -15.04 -1.59
C LYS A 111 -13.54 -13.81 -1.45
N ALA A 112 -14.69 -13.80 -2.12
CA ALA A 112 -15.68 -12.74 -2.04
C ALA A 112 -16.33 -12.63 -0.64
N ALA A 113 -16.44 -13.75 0.08
CA ALA A 113 -17.00 -13.76 1.43
C ALA A 113 -16.04 -13.18 2.49
N GLU A 114 -14.73 -13.22 2.23
CA GLU A 114 -13.67 -12.74 3.13
C GLU A 114 -13.76 -11.22 3.35
N VAL A 115 -13.90 -10.82 4.63
CA VAL A 115 -13.79 -9.40 5.01
C VAL A 115 -12.31 -9.06 5.18
N GLN A 116 -11.84 -8.11 4.39
CA GLN A 116 -10.47 -7.62 4.40
C GLN A 116 -10.42 -6.22 5.03
N ILE A 117 -9.24 -5.85 5.56
CA ILE A 117 -8.95 -4.52 6.08
C ILE A 117 -7.90 -3.89 5.16
N GLY A 118 -8.05 -2.60 4.86
CA GLY A 118 -7.06 -1.88 4.07
C GLY A 118 -7.42 -0.43 3.81
N PHE A 119 -6.93 0.09 2.69
CA PHE A 119 -7.21 1.44 2.20
C PHE A 119 -7.68 1.40 0.75
N ILE A 120 -8.44 2.43 0.34
CA ILE A 120 -8.73 2.69 -1.07
C ILE A 120 -7.55 3.48 -1.64
N ALA A 121 -6.87 2.92 -2.64
CA ALA A 121 -5.62 3.47 -3.17
C ALA A 121 -5.76 4.91 -3.70
N GLN A 122 -6.88 5.24 -4.33
CA GLN A 122 -7.19 6.57 -4.84
C GLN A 122 -7.38 7.58 -3.70
N GLU A 123 -7.96 7.16 -2.56
CA GLU A 123 -8.08 8.02 -1.37
C GLU A 123 -6.71 8.27 -0.73
N VAL A 124 -5.82 7.26 -0.74
CA VAL A 124 -4.42 7.43 -0.28
C VAL A 124 -3.68 8.43 -1.16
N GLU A 125 -3.82 8.33 -2.49
CA GLU A 125 -3.23 9.30 -3.43
C GLU A 125 -3.76 10.70 -3.16
N GLN A 126 -5.08 10.85 -3.02
CA GLN A 126 -5.69 12.14 -2.74
C GLN A 126 -5.19 12.73 -1.42
N ALA A 127 -5.10 11.92 -0.36
CA ALA A 127 -4.59 12.35 0.94
C ALA A 127 -3.12 12.81 0.87
N ALA A 128 -2.28 12.12 0.10
CA ALA A 128 -0.90 12.51 -0.11
C ALA A 128 -0.78 13.81 -0.93
N ASN A 129 -1.56 13.95 -2.00
CA ASN A 129 -1.60 15.15 -2.82
C ASN A 129 -2.05 16.39 -2.03
N GLN A 130 -2.99 16.24 -1.09
CA GLN A 130 -3.45 17.34 -0.23
C GLN A 130 -2.36 17.93 0.67
N ILE A 131 -1.29 17.19 0.93
CA ILE A 131 -0.14 17.67 1.70
C ILE A 131 1.08 17.93 0.80
N GLY A 132 0.90 17.94 -0.52
CA GLY A 132 1.98 18.17 -1.48
C GLY A 132 3.03 17.06 -1.51
N PHE A 133 2.65 15.82 -1.14
CA PHE A 133 3.57 14.69 -1.08
C PHE A 133 3.21 13.66 -2.15
N ASP A 134 4.16 13.33 -3.03
CA ASP A 134 3.97 12.22 -3.99
C ASP A 134 4.36 10.90 -3.32
N PHE A 135 3.35 10.18 -2.83
CA PHE A 135 3.60 8.97 -2.05
C PHE A 135 3.79 7.75 -2.94
N HIS A 136 5.03 7.31 -3.10
CA HIS A 136 5.42 6.15 -3.95
C HIS A 136 4.83 4.82 -3.50
N ALA A 137 4.24 4.75 -2.30
CA ALA A 137 3.47 3.59 -1.87
C ALA A 137 2.23 3.36 -2.75
N VAL A 138 1.71 4.40 -3.41
CA VAL A 138 0.63 4.27 -4.38
C VAL A 138 1.20 3.79 -5.71
N ASP A 139 0.83 2.58 -6.11
CA ASP A 139 1.13 2.06 -7.45
C ASP A 139 0.08 2.58 -8.43
N LYS A 140 0.36 3.75 -9.01
CA LYS A 140 -0.54 4.43 -9.94
C LYS A 140 -0.57 3.70 -11.30
N PRO A 141 -1.76 3.58 -11.92
CA PRO A 141 -1.90 2.91 -13.20
C PRO A 141 -1.08 3.62 -14.30
N LYS A 142 -0.40 2.84 -15.14
CA LYS A 142 0.42 3.38 -16.26
C LYS A 142 -0.39 3.62 -17.54
N ASN A 143 -1.58 3.05 -17.63
CA ASN A 143 -2.52 3.22 -18.73
C ASN A 143 -3.94 2.86 -18.27
N ALA A 144 -4.92 2.95 -19.17
CA ALA A 144 -6.33 2.71 -18.85
C ALA A 144 -6.67 1.27 -18.42
N ASN A 145 -5.79 0.28 -18.69
CA ASN A 145 -5.98 -1.12 -18.33
C ASN A 145 -5.26 -1.51 -17.04
N ASP A 146 -4.41 -0.64 -16.51
CA ASP A 146 -3.68 -0.88 -15.26
C ASP A 146 -4.55 -0.43 -14.07
N ALA A 147 -4.43 -1.15 -12.97
CA ALA A 147 -5.22 -0.89 -11.76
C ALA A 147 -4.35 -0.18 -10.70
N TYR A 148 -4.99 0.57 -9.82
CA TYR A 148 -4.32 1.08 -8.64
C TYR A 148 -3.89 -0.06 -7.70
N GLY A 149 -2.71 0.07 -7.12
CA GLY A 149 -2.21 -0.80 -6.05
C GLY A 149 -1.64 -0.01 -4.86
N LEU A 150 -1.40 -0.71 -3.76
CA LEU A 150 -0.73 -0.16 -2.58
C LEU A 150 0.42 -1.06 -2.14
N ARG A 151 1.57 -0.43 -1.85
CA ARG A 151 2.74 -1.07 -1.25
C ARG A 151 2.70 -0.85 0.26
N TYR A 152 2.02 -1.73 1.00
CA TYR A 152 1.80 -1.56 2.44
C TYR A 152 3.09 -1.41 3.27
N ALA A 153 4.19 -2.04 2.85
CA ALA A 153 5.48 -1.91 3.54
C ALA A 153 6.02 -0.46 3.55
N GLU A 154 5.70 0.33 2.52
CA GLU A 154 6.15 1.73 2.39
C GLU A 154 5.44 2.67 3.37
N PHE A 155 4.37 2.22 4.02
CA PHE A 155 3.71 2.95 5.10
C PHE A 155 4.50 2.86 6.41
N VAL A 156 5.35 1.85 6.60
CA VAL A 156 6.07 1.64 7.87
C VAL A 156 6.95 2.85 8.24
N PRO A 157 7.80 3.42 7.36
CA PRO A 157 8.56 4.63 7.69
C PRO A 157 7.67 5.84 8.02
N VAL A 158 6.53 5.98 7.35
CA VAL A 158 5.55 7.05 7.64
C VAL A 158 4.94 6.87 9.03
N LEU A 159 4.57 5.64 9.42
CA LEU A 159 4.06 5.33 10.75
C LEU A 159 5.11 5.55 11.83
N VAL A 160 6.36 5.16 11.59
CA VAL A 160 7.49 5.43 12.51
C VAL A 160 7.64 6.94 12.73
N LYS A 161 7.64 7.74 11.66
CA LYS A 161 7.71 9.20 11.77
C LYS A 161 6.51 9.78 12.53
N ALA A 162 5.30 9.28 12.27
CA ALA A 162 4.11 9.72 12.97
C ALA A 162 4.17 9.38 14.48
N LEU A 163 4.71 8.22 14.85
CA LEU A 163 4.92 7.84 16.25
C LEU A 163 5.97 8.72 16.94
N GLN A 164 7.06 9.06 16.25
CA GLN A 164 8.07 9.99 16.77
C GLN A 164 7.47 11.38 17.04
N GLU A 165 6.67 11.89 16.09
CA GLU A 165 5.96 13.17 16.25
C GLU A 165 4.95 13.12 17.40
N GLN A 166 4.22 12.01 17.53
CA GLN A 166 3.28 11.79 18.62
C GLN A 166 4.00 11.75 19.99
N GLN A 167 5.16 11.10 20.09
CA GLN A 167 5.94 11.04 21.32
C GLN A 167 6.41 12.43 21.76
N GLU A 168 6.81 13.29 20.81
CA GLU A 168 7.20 14.66 21.11
C GLU A 168 6.01 15.51 21.59
N ILE A 169 4.81 15.30 21.03
CA ILE A 169 3.59 15.94 21.51
C ILE A 169 3.27 15.53 22.94
N LEU A 170 3.38 14.23 23.26
CA LEU A 170 3.14 13.72 24.61
C LEU A 170 4.09 14.35 25.62
N ARG A 171 5.39 14.40 25.32
CA ARG A 171 6.40 15.04 26.19
C ARG A 171 6.04 16.51 26.49
N ARG A 172 5.64 17.27 25.47
CA ARG A 172 5.21 18.66 25.63
C ARG A 172 3.94 18.79 26.49
N GLN A 173 2.99 17.87 26.32
CA GLN A 173 1.77 17.85 27.13
C GLN A 173 2.08 17.57 28.60
N GLU A 174 2.96 16.61 28.91
CA GLU A 174 3.39 16.31 30.27
C GLU A 174 4.10 17.50 30.94
N GLU A 175 5.00 18.18 30.21
CA GLU A 175 5.68 19.37 30.71
C GLU A 175 4.67 20.49 31.05
N LYS A 176 3.68 20.69 30.18
CA LYS A 176 2.61 21.66 30.43
C LYS A 176 1.76 21.28 31.64
N ILE A 177 1.40 20.00 31.79
CA ILE A 177 0.66 19.51 32.96
C ILE A 177 1.45 19.78 34.25
N ARG A 178 2.74 19.40 34.29
CA ARG A 178 3.62 19.67 35.43
C ARG A 178 3.69 21.16 35.79
N ALA A 179 3.82 22.03 34.78
CA ALA A 179 3.86 23.47 35.00
C ALA A 179 2.53 24.02 35.55
N LEU A 180 1.40 23.52 35.06
CA LEU A 180 0.07 23.91 35.54
C LEU A 180 -0.19 23.42 36.97
N GLU A 181 0.18 22.19 37.29
CA GLU A 181 0.08 21.62 38.64
C GLU A 181 0.94 22.42 39.64
N ALA A 182 2.16 22.81 39.26
CA ALA A 182 3.01 23.64 40.11
C ALA A 182 2.37 25.01 40.39
N ARG A 183 1.78 25.64 39.37
CA ARG A 183 1.09 26.93 39.53
C ARG A 183 -0.17 26.82 40.39
N LEU A 184 -0.94 25.74 40.25
CA LEU A 184 -2.13 25.48 41.07
C LEU A 184 -1.74 25.38 42.55
N ARG A 185 -0.72 24.58 42.89
CA ARG A 185 -0.22 24.47 44.28
C ARG A 185 0.21 25.81 44.86
N GLN A 186 0.86 26.66 44.07
CA GLN A 186 1.24 28.00 44.51
C GLN A 186 0.02 28.87 44.85
N LEU A 187 -1.02 28.84 44.00
CA LEU A 187 -2.25 29.58 44.23
C LEU A 187 -3.06 29.05 45.42
N GLU A 188 -3.08 27.73 45.62
CA GLU A 188 -3.73 27.10 46.77
C GLU A 188 -3.03 27.50 48.08
N ASN A 189 -1.69 27.49 48.11
CA ASN A 189 -0.92 27.93 49.26
C ASN A 189 -1.10 29.43 49.57
N GLN A 190 -1.33 30.28 48.55
CA GLN A 190 -1.62 31.70 48.73
C GLN A 190 -3.03 31.97 49.28
N ARG A 191 -3.94 30.98 49.20
CA ARG A 191 -5.34 31.09 49.64
C ARG A 191 -5.60 30.47 51.01
N GLN A 192 -4.63 29.77 51.59
CA GLN A 192 -4.72 29.29 52.97
C GLN A 192 -4.33 30.44 53.92
N PRO A 193 -5.25 30.88 54.82
CA PRO A 193 -5.00 31.97 55.76
C PRO A 193 -4.02 31.61 56.87
#